data_AF-A0A0X1KV29-F1
#
_entry.id   AF-A0A0X1KV29-F1
#
_cell.length_a   1.000
_cell.length_b   1.000
_cell.length_c   1.000
_cell.angle_alpha   90.00
_cell.angle_beta   90.00
_cell.angle_gamma   90.00
#
_symmetry.space_group_name_H-M   'P 1'
#
loop_
_entity.id
_entity.type
_entity.pdbx_description
1 polymer ?
#
loop_
_entity_poly.entity_id
_entity_poly.type
_entity_poly.pdbx_seq_one_letter_code
_entity_poly.pdbx_strand_id
1 'polypeptide(L)'
;MEIMIQYQKGVATLLITAILLSIALVVTLGSYKNLFYQIKRAQNEVKARQEHWLAEGGLECGYSQFLFANGLPGTITDCGSGLGIIPQFSLISSGYKVTSHYGYASLVKDILISGNMAHGAIQSASDIYVRGSVNIVPDPGAFNSEGWECIALRYKNIFDASGAIQNDGVLIPNKPPYTGFVNPTGKDCQTTHKSSASGSLPTGSDFVKQPEMSLFEEFFDVSEEQHEKIKNNPKFTQILAPENTNGQPSIVPDCGKEILEQIENKHYYLWIEGGCELNAIYTQKVSEASQKTPGVLILVHEGIFSVMGNGELKGVLFHFNKDYVPSTQHWASFEANAYLNHNPSVIPDSFRTIASYYQHGSFTVTGGQFLDSAGQAAAFNNSLVFNFNKDVIDHIASNFVKPRWKEGSWNAQ
;
A
#
# COMPACT_ATOMS: atom_id res chain seq x y z
N MET A 1 -41.75 7.30 96.01
CA MET A 1 -40.46 7.05 95.35
C MET A 1 -40.59 6.12 94.13
N GLU A 2 -41.63 5.28 94.01
CA GLU A 2 -41.86 4.41 92.84
C GLU A 2 -42.35 5.11 91.56
N ILE A 3 -43.14 6.18 91.68
CA ILE A 3 -43.69 6.93 90.52
C ILE A 3 -42.58 7.63 89.73
N MET A 4 -41.49 8.05 90.40
CA MET A 4 -40.34 8.71 89.77
C MET A 4 -39.47 7.73 88.97
N ILE A 5 -39.43 6.44 89.37
CA ILE A 5 -38.63 5.40 88.73
C ILE A 5 -39.29 4.90 87.42
N GLN A 6 -40.62 4.83 87.36
CA GLN A 6 -41.33 4.49 86.11
C GLN A 6 -41.21 5.61 85.05
N TYR A 7 -41.27 6.88 85.47
CA TYR A 7 -41.12 8.01 84.56
C TYR A 7 -39.71 8.08 83.95
N GLN A 8 -38.67 7.82 84.76
CA GLN A 8 -37.29 7.74 84.26
C GLN A 8 -37.05 6.56 83.31
N LYS A 9 -37.68 5.39 83.56
CA LYS A 9 -37.59 4.25 82.64
C LYS A 9 -38.27 4.52 81.30
N GLY A 10 -39.42 5.20 81.29
CA GLY A 10 -40.13 5.58 80.06
C GLY A 10 -39.37 6.61 79.23
N VAL A 11 -38.75 7.61 79.87
CA VAL A 11 -37.91 8.61 79.18
C VAL A 11 -36.64 7.96 78.62
N ALA A 12 -36.03 7.01 79.34
CA ALA A 12 -34.83 6.30 78.88
C ALA A 12 -35.10 5.42 77.65
N THR A 13 -36.21 4.67 77.61
CA THR A 13 -36.58 3.88 76.41
C THR A 13 -36.90 4.76 75.21
N LEU A 14 -37.57 5.91 75.40
CA LEU A 14 -37.89 6.86 74.34
C LEU A 14 -36.62 7.51 73.75
N LEU A 15 -35.63 7.79 74.60
CA LEU A 15 -34.34 8.32 74.17
C LEU A 15 -33.53 7.28 73.36
N ILE A 16 -33.51 6.02 73.81
CA ILE A 16 -32.82 4.94 73.11
C ILE A 16 -33.47 4.66 71.75
N THR A 17 -34.81 4.60 71.67
CA THR A 17 -35.51 4.39 70.39
C THR A 17 -35.32 5.58 69.44
N ALA A 18 -35.30 6.81 69.95
CA ALA A 18 -35.01 8.00 69.14
C ALA A 18 -33.57 7.99 68.57
N ILE A 19 -32.59 7.57 69.36
CA ILE A 19 -31.19 7.44 68.90
C ILE A 19 -31.09 6.33 67.84
N LEU A 20 -31.71 5.16 68.08
CA LEU A 20 -31.72 4.05 67.12
C LEU A 20 -32.39 4.43 65.79
N LEU A 21 -33.52 5.15 65.85
CA LEU A 21 -34.20 5.67 64.65
C LEU A 21 -33.33 6.69 63.90
N SER A 22 -32.61 7.54 64.63
CA SER A 22 -31.68 8.51 64.04
C SER A 22 -30.52 7.82 63.33
N ILE A 23 -29.91 6.80 63.95
CA ILE A 23 -28.83 6.01 63.34
C ILE A 23 -29.34 5.25 62.11
N ALA A 24 -30.52 4.61 62.19
CA ALA A 24 -31.13 3.92 61.07
C ALA A 24 -31.44 4.87 59.90
N LEU A 25 -31.88 6.09 60.19
CA LEU A 25 -32.11 7.13 59.18
C LEU A 25 -30.81 7.57 58.50
N VAL A 26 -29.73 7.78 59.26
CA VAL A 26 -28.42 8.16 58.70
C VAL A 26 -27.86 7.05 57.81
N VAL A 27 -27.95 5.79 58.25
CA VAL A 27 -27.50 4.63 57.46
C VAL A 27 -28.31 4.48 56.16
N THR A 28 -29.64 4.62 56.23
CA THR A 28 -30.52 4.52 55.05
C THR A 28 -30.28 5.67 54.06
N LEU A 29 -30.11 6.91 54.54
CA LEU A 29 -29.73 8.06 53.70
C LEU A 29 -28.35 7.89 53.06
N GLY A 30 -27.37 7.36 53.79
CA GLY A 30 -26.04 7.05 53.27
C GLY A 30 -26.08 5.99 52.17
N SER A 31 -26.84 4.91 52.40
CA SER A 31 -27.04 3.84 51.41
C SER A 31 -27.75 4.36 50.15
N TYR A 32 -28.76 5.21 50.30
CA TYR A 32 -29.49 5.81 49.19
C TYR A 32 -28.58 6.67 48.29
N LYS A 33 -27.70 7.50 48.89
CA LYS A 33 -26.73 8.30 48.13
C LYS A 33 -25.78 7.42 47.31
N ASN A 34 -25.27 6.34 47.89
CA ASN A 34 -24.39 5.42 47.18
C ASN A 34 -25.12 4.72 46.03
N LEU A 35 -26.34 4.23 46.26
CA LEU A 35 -27.15 3.61 45.21
C LEU A 35 -27.45 4.59 44.08
N PHE A 36 -27.85 5.82 44.41
CA PHE A 36 -28.14 6.86 43.43
C PHE A 36 -26.91 7.24 42.59
N TYR A 37 -25.73 7.31 43.21
CA TYR A 37 -24.48 7.53 42.49
C TYR A 37 -24.17 6.39 41.52
N GLN A 38 -24.32 5.12 41.96
CA GLN A 38 -24.12 3.96 41.09
C GLN A 38 -25.09 3.95 39.91
N ILE A 39 -26.37 4.27 40.14
CA ILE A 39 -27.38 4.38 39.08
C ILE A 39 -26.98 5.44 38.05
N LYS A 40 -26.56 6.63 38.49
CA LYS A 40 -26.09 7.68 37.55
C LYS A 40 -24.87 7.26 36.76
N ARG A 41 -23.92 6.58 37.40
CA ARG A 41 -22.74 6.04 36.70
C ARG A 41 -23.14 5.03 35.64
N ALA A 42 -24.04 4.10 35.96
CA ALA A 42 -24.55 3.12 35.02
C ALA A 42 -25.32 3.78 33.85
N GLN A 43 -26.15 4.78 34.12
CA GLN A 43 -26.86 5.54 33.08
C GLN A 43 -25.91 6.26 32.13
N ASN A 44 -24.85 6.89 32.67
CA ASN A 44 -23.84 7.54 31.86
C ASN A 44 -23.07 6.53 31.00
N GLU A 45 -22.76 5.35 31.53
CA GLU A 45 -22.10 4.30 30.78
C GLU A 45 -23.00 3.75 29.64
N VAL A 46 -24.28 3.51 29.91
CA VAL A 46 -25.25 3.10 28.87
C VAL A 46 -25.36 4.17 27.79
N LYS A 47 -25.49 5.44 28.17
CA LYS A 47 -25.57 6.55 27.21
C LYS A 47 -24.29 6.66 26.37
N ALA A 48 -23.12 6.58 27.01
CA ALA A 48 -21.84 6.60 26.30
C ALA A 48 -21.71 5.43 25.31
N ARG A 49 -22.19 4.23 25.68
CA ARG A 49 -22.21 3.06 24.78
C ARG A 49 -23.19 3.24 23.62
N GLN A 50 -24.37 3.80 23.87
CA GLN A 50 -25.33 4.12 22.80
C GLN A 50 -24.72 5.12 21.80
N GLU A 51 -24.10 6.18 22.30
CA GLU A 51 -23.43 7.17 21.45
C GLU A 51 -22.28 6.55 20.64
N HIS A 52 -21.46 5.70 21.28
CA HIS A 52 -20.41 4.94 20.60
C HIS A 52 -20.95 4.06 19.47
N TRP A 53 -21.99 3.26 19.72
CA TRP A 53 -22.56 2.38 18.69
C TRP A 53 -23.22 3.15 17.54
N LEU A 54 -23.79 4.33 17.81
CA LEU A 54 -24.33 5.19 16.77
C LEU A 54 -23.23 5.82 15.92
N ALA A 55 -22.13 6.28 16.54
CA ALA A 55 -20.95 6.74 15.80
C ALA A 55 -20.36 5.60 14.94
N GLU A 56 -20.26 4.39 15.49
CA GLU A 56 -19.79 3.20 14.77
C GLU A 56 -20.69 2.86 13.58
N GLY A 57 -22.01 2.93 13.76
CA GLY A 57 -22.98 2.79 12.66
C GLY A 57 -22.76 3.81 11.54
N GLY A 58 -22.36 5.04 11.88
CA GLY A 58 -21.95 6.05 10.89
C GLY A 58 -20.66 5.68 10.13
N LEU A 59 -19.68 5.06 10.78
CA LEU A 59 -18.48 4.54 10.11
C LEU A 59 -18.83 3.42 9.12
N GLU A 60 -19.63 2.44 9.54
CA GLU A 60 -20.06 1.33 8.69
C GLU A 60 -20.96 1.79 7.54
N CYS A 61 -21.79 2.82 7.78
CA CYS A 61 -22.54 3.51 6.73
C CYS A 61 -21.61 4.16 5.69
N GLY A 62 -20.56 4.86 6.14
CA GLY A 62 -19.56 5.45 5.26
C GLY A 62 -18.84 4.39 4.42
N TYR A 63 -18.39 3.32 5.07
CA TYR A 63 -17.71 2.20 4.41
C TYR A 63 -18.61 1.49 3.37
N SER A 64 -19.88 1.30 3.69
CA SER A 64 -20.84 0.69 2.75
C SER A 64 -21.05 1.57 1.51
N GLN A 65 -21.19 2.89 1.70
CA GLN A 65 -21.27 3.85 0.58
C GLN A 65 -19.98 3.86 -0.24
N PHE A 66 -18.82 3.75 0.41
CA PHE A 66 -17.52 3.67 -0.24
C PHE A 66 -17.38 2.43 -1.13
N LEU A 67 -17.80 1.26 -0.62
CA LEU A 67 -17.81 0.02 -1.39
C LEU A 67 -18.75 0.09 -2.59
N PHE A 68 -19.96 0.66 -2.40
CA PHE A 68 -20.93 0.78 -3.49
C PHE A 68 -20.44 1.73 -4.61
N ALA A 69 -19.75 2.81 -4.23
CA ALA A 69 -19.18 3.76 -5.18
C ALA A 69 -17.85 3.28 -5.81
N ASN A 70 -17.30 2.14 -5.38
CA ASN A 70 -15.93 1.70 -5.70
C ASN A 70 -14.89 2.81 -5.47
N GLY A 71 -15.01 3.51 -4.35
CA GLY A 71 -14.20 4.69 -4.05
C GLY A 71 -14.97 5.73 -3.24
N LEU A 72 -14.47 6.96 -3.22
CA LEU A 72 -15.10 8.03 -2.45
C LEU A 72 -16.44 8.44 -3.11
N PRO A 73 -17.58 8.34 -2.40
CA PRO A 73 -18.87 8.65 -2.97
C PRO A 73 -19.01 10.15 -3.21
N GLY A 74 -19.59 10.54 -4.35
CA GLY A 74 -19.80 11.96 -4.69
C GLY A 74 -20.80 12.67 -3.77
N THR A 75 -21.66 11.92 -3.07
CA THR A 75 -22.54 12.45 -2.01
C THR A 75 -22.56 11.45 -0.86
N ILE A 76 -22.24 11.92 0.33
CA ILE A 76 -22.23 11.11 1.55
C ILE A 76 -23.52 11.39 2.32
N THR A 77 -24.22 10.34 2.70
CA THR A 77 -25.50 10.40 3.42
C THR A 77 -25.40 9.71 4.79
N ASP A 78 -26.45 9.84 5.60
CA ASP A 78 -26.61 9.14 6.89
C ASP A 78 -27.17 7.72 6.75
N CYS A 79 -27.10 7.16 5.54
CA CYS A 79 -27.68 5.87 5.14
C CYS A 79 -29.17 5.72 5.46
N GLY A 80 -29.92 6.82 5.53
CA GLY A 80 -31.36 6.79 5.83
C GLY A 80 -31.67 6.53 7.30
N SER A 81 -30.70 6.69 8.19
CA SER A 81 -30.92 6.55 9.64
C SER A 81 -31.86 7.62 10.21
N GLY A 82 -31.95 8.79 9.55
CA GLY A 82 -32.74 9.93 10.03
C GLY A 82 -32.12 10.62 11.25
N LEU A 83 -30.92 10.21 11.65
CA LEU A 83 -30.18 10.75 12.79
C LEU A 83 -29.13 11.79 12.38
N GLY A 84 -28.91 11.98 11.07
CA GLY A 84 -27.96 12.98 10.55
C GLY A 84 -26.49 12.66 10.84
N ILE A 85 -26.16 11.38 11.07
CA ILE A 85 -24.79 10.92 11.31
C ILE A 85 -24.10 10.76 9.95
N ILE A 86 -23.43 11.82 9.49
CA ILE A 86 -22.75 11.85 8.21
C ILE A 86 -21.25 11.60 8.42
N PRO A 87 -20.69 10.49 7.92
CA PRO A 87 -19.26 10.21 8.04
C PRO A 87 -18.43 11.19 7.20
N GLN A 88 -17.22 11.47 7.65
CA GLN A 88 -16.27 12.35 6.98
C GLN A 88 -15.07 11.55 6.49
N PHE A 89 -14.61 11.82 5.27
CA PHE A 89 -13.47 11.15 4.66
C PHE A 89 -12.30 12.12 4.49
N SER A 90 -11.10 11.63 4.74
CA SER A 90 -9.85 12.32 4.42
C SER A 90 -8.86 11.34 3.80
N LEU A 91 -8.16 11.76 2.75
CA LEU A 91 -7.16 10.92 2.07
C LEU A 91 -5.94 10.72 2.98
N ILE A 92 -5.46 9.48 3.05
CA ILE A 92 -4.22 9.08 3.74
C ILE A 92 -3.33 8.29 2.79
N SER A 93 -2.08 8.06 3.17
CA SER A 93 -1.08 7.36 2.34
C SER A 93 -1.41 5.91 1.99
N SER A 94 -2.44 5.29 2.57
CA SER A 94 -2.83 3.90 2.29
C SER A 94 -4.32 3.76 1.92
N GLY A 95 -5.02 4.88 1.71
CA GLY A 95 -6.45 4.92 1.42
C GLY A 95 -7.16 6.09 2.06
N TYR A 96 -8.19 5.84 2.87
CA TYR A 96 -9.03 6.90 3.43
C TYR A 96 -9.25 6.74 4.92
N LYS A 97 -9.02 7.81 5.67
CA LYS A 97 -9.46 7.92 7.05
C LYS A 97 -10.92 8.35 7.10
N VAL A 98 -11.74 7.60 7.82
CA VAL A 98 -13.17 7.84 8.02
C VAL A 98 -13.41 8.21 9.47
N THR A 99 -14.06 9.34 9.69
CA THR A 99 -14.43 9.85 11.01
C THR A 99 -15.95 9.92 11.11
N SER A 100 -16.50 9.48 12.24
CA SER A 100 -17.93 9.57 12.55
C SER A 100 -18.12 10.10 13.96
N HIS A 101 -19.10 10.98 14.12
CA HIS A 101 -19.35 11.68 15.37
C HIS A 101 -20.83 11.63 15.76
N TYR A 102 -21.10 11.30 17.02
CA TYR A 102 -22.43 11.38 17.60
C TYR A 102 -22.37 11.65 19.11
N GLY A 103 -23.02 12.72 19.58
CA GLY A 103 -22.99 13.10 21.00
C GLY A 103 -21.56 13.42 21.46
N TYR A 104 -21.05 12.68 22.44
CA TYR A 104 -19.67 12.77 22.92
C TYR A 104 -18.74 11.71 22.31
N ALA A 105 -19.27 10.79 21.49
CA ALA A 105 -18.48 9.79 20.81
C ALA A 105 -17.93 10.33 19.48
N SER A 106 -16.62 10.18 19.29
CA SER A 106 -15.94 10.43 18.02
C SER A 106 -15.09 9.22 17.70
N LEU A 107 -15.37 8.55 16.60
CA LEU A 107 -14.67 7.33 16.19
C LEU A 107 -13.98 7.56 14.86
N VAL A 108 -12.82 6.92 14.71
CA VAL A 108 -11.96 7.02 13.52
C VAL A 108 -11.53 5.61 13.12
N LYS A 109 -11.60 5.31 11.83
CA LYS A 109 -11.04 4.10 11.24
C LYS A 109 -10.45 4.41 9.85
N ASP A 110 -9.49 3.60 9.42
CA ASP A 110 -8.85 3.76 8.13
C ASP A 110 -9.31 2.66 7.16
N ILE A 111 -9.73 3.03 5.96
CA ILE A 111 -10.00 2.14 4.83
C ILE A 111 -8.72 2.01 4.00
N LEU A 112 -8.28 0.78 3.79
CA LEU A 112 -7.24 0.44 2.82
C LEU A 112 -7.87 0.20 1.46
N ILE A 113 -7.32 0.80 0.40
CA ILE A 113 -7.82 0.69 -0.98
C ILE A 113 -6.83 0.03 -1.94
N SER A 114 -5.62 -0.20 -1.47
CA SER A 114 -4.56 -0.96 -2.13
C SER A 114 -4.08 -2.06 -1.19
N GLY A 115 -3.29 -3.00 -1.72
CA GLY A 115 -2.70 -4.06 -0.91
C GLY A 115 -1.82 -3.48 0.21
N ASN A 116 -1.33 -4.33 1.11
CA ASN A 116 -0.43 -3.89 2.19
C ASN A 116 1.00 -3.63 1.66
N MET A 117 1.09 -2.89 0.54
CA MET A 117 2.35 -2.55 -0.11
C MET A 117 3.16 -1.69 0.83
N ALA A 118 4.38 -2.15 1.14
CA ALA A 118 5.31 -1.29 1.84
C ALA A 118 5.78 -0.15 0.94
N HIS A 119 6.38 0.86 1.58
CA HIS A 119 6.94 2.00 0.88
C HIS A 119 8.13 1.60 0.02
N GLY A 120 8.20 2.19 -1.18
CA GLY A 120 9.32 2.02 -2.09
C GLY A 120 8.93 2.26 -3.54
N ALA A 121 9.71 3.09 -4.22
CA ALA A 121 9.51 3.39 -5.63
C ALA A 121 9.85 2.19 -6.55
N ILE A 122 10.96 1.52 -6.26
CA ILE A 122 11.33 0.23 -6.86
C ILE A 122 11.29 -0.82 -5.76
N GLN A 123 10.72 -1.99 -6.06
CA GLN A 123 10.64 -3.08 -5.11
C GLN A 123 11.02 -4.40 -5.79
N SER A 124 11.97 -5.13 -5.22
CA SER A 124 12.52 -6.32 -5.87
C SER A 124 12.80 -7.46 -4.90
N ALA A 125 12.16 -8.60 -5.16
CA ALA A 125 12.58 -9.89 -4.62
C ALA A 125 13.77 -10.49 -5.39
N SER A 126 13.98 -10.05 -6.65
CA SER A 126 15.15 -10.38 -7.46
C SER A 126 16.40 -9.63 -6.96
N ASP A 127 17.57 -10.21 -7.21
CA ASP A 127 18.85 -9.54 -7.00
C ASP A 127 19.02 -8.41 -8.04
N ILE A 128 19.28 -7.20 -7.57
CA ILE A 128 19.38 -6.02 -8.44
C ILE A 128 20.84 -5.73 -8.76
N TYR A 129 21.13 -5.55 -10.05
CA TYR A 129 22.36 -4.91 -10.50
C TYR A 129 22.06 -3.70 -11.37
N VAL A 130 22.56 -2.53 -10.98
CA VAL A 130 22.35 -1.29 -11.71
C VAL A 130 23.66 -0.81 -12.35
N ARG A 131 23.63 -0.60 -13.65
CA ARG A 131 24.71 0.06 -14.39
C ARG A 131 24.20 1.32 -15.07
N GLY A 132 24.86 2.44 -14.78
CA GLY A 132 24.53 3.75 -15.32
C GLY A 132 24.11 4.75 -14.25
N SER A 133 23.34 5.76 -14.64
CA SER A 133 22.91 6.83 -13.74
C SER A 133 21.43 6.69 -13.42
N VAL A 134 21.10 6.59 -12.14
CA VAL A 134 19.73 6.36 -11.67
C VAL A 134 19.32 7.46 -10.71
N ASN A 135 18.29 8.20 -11.11
CA ASN A 135 17.62 9.20 -10.28
C ASN A 135 16.25 8.68 -9.90
N ILE A 136 15.92 8.69 -8.61
CA ILE A 136 14.67 8.13 -8.08
C ILE A 136 13.90 9.23 -7.38
N VAL A 137 12.74 9.59 -7.91
CA VAL A 137 11.69 10.25 -7.13
C VAL A 137 11.07 9.15 -6.25
N PRO A 138 11.25 9.21 -4.92
CA PRO A 138 10.97 8.11 -4.02
C PRO A 138 9.48 8.04 -3.65
N ASP A 139 9.10 6.95 -2.99
CA ASP A 139 7.89 6.96 -2.18
C ASP A 139 8.12 7.87 -0.96
N PRO A 140 7.24 8.85 -0.67
CA PRO A 140 7.42 9.79 0.43
C PRO A 140 7.45 9.14 1.82
N GLY A 141 6.86 7.96 2.01
CA GLY A 141 6.84 7.32 3.34
C GLY A 141 6.06 8.13 4.39
N ALA A 142 6.46 7.97 5.65
CA ALA A 142 5.88 8.71 6.78
C ALA A 142 6.44 10.14 6.88
N PHE A 143 5.64 11.07 7.39
CA PHE A 143 6.07 12.45 7.65
C PHE A 143 6.23 12.68 9.15
N ASN A 144 7.37 13.25 9.56
CA ASN A 144 7.62 13.64 10.94
C ASN A 144 8.21 15.07 11.03
N SER A 145 8.65 15.48 12.22
CA SER A 145 9.20 16.83 12.44
C SER A 145 10.47 17.12 11.65
N GLU A 146 11.22 16.12 11.18
CA GLU A 146 12.48 16.28 10.45
C GLU A 146 12.28 16.29 8.93
N GLY A 147 11.24 15.61 8.43
CA GLY A 147 10.90 15.54 7.01
C GLY A 147 10.24 14.20 6.68
N TRP A 148 10.26 13.86 5.39
CA TRP A 148 9.70 12.60 4.88
C TRP A 148 10.69 11.44 5.02
N GLU A 149 10.22 10.28 5.49
CA GLU A 149 10.96 9.01 5.59
C GLU A 149 10.94 8.28 4.24
N CYS A 150 11.45 8.97 3.21
CA CYS A 150 11.36 8.51 1.84
C CYS A 150 12.08 7.18 1.60
N ILE A 151 11.48 6.32 0.78
CA ILE A 151 12.06 5.04 0.38
C ILE A 151 12.19 5.00 -1.15
N ALA A 152 13.44 4.94 -1.63
CA ALA A 152 13.75 4.88 -3.05
C ALA A 152 13.72 3.43 -3.56
N LEU A 153 14.36 2.51 -2.84
CA LEU A 153 14.45 1.11 -3.22
C LEU A 153 14.22 0.19 -2.02
N ARG A 154 13.45 -0.86 -2.26
CA ARG A 154 13.33 -1.99 -1.34
C ARG A 154 13.77 -3.28 -2.03
N TYR A 155 14.68 -4.02 -1.42
CA TYR A 155 15.27 -5.23 -2.02
C TYR A 155 15.36 -6.39 -1.03
N LYS A 156 15.18 -7.62 -1.53
CA LYS A 156 15.17 -8.82 -0.67
C LYS A 156 16.55 -9.27 -0.25
N ASN A 157 17.45 -9.42 -1.22
CA ASN A 157 18.72 -10.09 -1.01
C ASN A 157 19.94 -9.25 -1.39
N ILE A 158 20.26 -9.13 -2.68
CA ILE A 158 21.42 -8.37 -3.17
C ILE A 158 20.96 -7.14 -3.95
N PHE A 159 21.57 -6.00 -3.65
CA PHE A 159 21.55 -4.80 -4.46
C PHE A 159 22.99 -4.37 -4.69
N ASP A 160 23.40 -4.29 -5.94
CA ASP A 160 24.72 -3.84 -6.35
C ASP A 160 24.61 -2.85 -7.52
N ALA A 161 25.64 -2.01 -7.69
CA ALA A 161 25.63 -0.99 -8.71
C ALA A 161 27.02 -0.58 -9.20
N SER A 162 27.13 -0.37 -10.50
CA SER A 162 28.25 0.29 -11.17
C SER A 162 27.76 1.59 -11.83
N GLY A 163 27.73 2.68 -11.07
CA GLY A 163 27.30 3.98 -11.58
C GLY A 163 26.90 4.98 -10.50
N ALA A 164 26.10 5.97 -10.88
CA ALA A 164 25.57 6.98 -9.96
C ALA A 164 24.12 6.65 -9.60
N ILE A 165 23.80 6.64 -8.31
CA ILE A 165 22.44 6.41 -7.82
C ILE A 165 22.09 7.53 -6.85
N GLN A 166 20.92 8.12 -7.05
CA GLN A 166 20.45 9.26 -6.27
C GLN A 166 18.96 9.15 -5.99
N ASN A 167 18.60 9.39 -4.73
CA ASN A 167 17.25 9.73 -4.33
C ASN A 167 17.05 11.25 -4.45
N ASP A 168 16.17 11.66 -5.36
CA ASP A 168 15.91 13.06 -5.71
C ASP A 168 15.02 13.76 -4.67
N GLY A 169 14.31 12.98 -3.85
CA GLY A 169 13.36 13.45 -2.86
C GLY A 169 12.00 13.84 -3.42
N VAL A 170 11.18 14.52 -2.62
CA VAL A 170 9.76 14.80 -2.90
C VAL A 170 9.49 16.22 -3.38
N LEU A 171 10.52 17.08 -3.37
CA LEU A 171 10.44 18.47 -3.82
C LEU A 171 10.86 18.66 -5.28
N ILE A 172 10.39 17.78 -6.16
CA ILE A 172 10.68 17.87 -7.60
C ILE A 172 9.57 18.64 -8.31
N PRO A 173 9.89 19.74 -9.02
CA PRO A 173 8.89 20.53 -9.74
C PRO A 173 8.05 19.67 -10.70
N ASN A 174 6.73 19.85 -10.65
CA ASN A 174 5.75 19.16 -11.50
C ASN A 174 5.73 17.62 -11.36
N LYS A 175 6.33 17.07 -10.30
CA LYS A 175 6.31 15.63 -10.01
C LYS A 175 5.95 15.36 -8.54
N PRO A 176 4.74 15.75 -8.09
CA PRO A 176 4.30 15.40 -6.74
C PRO A 176 4.13 13.87 -6.64
N PRO A 177 4.40 13.25 -5.48
CA PRO A 177 4.20 11.82 -5.29
C PRO A 177 2.78 11.33 -5.54
N TYR A 178 1.78 12.20 -5.41
CA TYR A 178 0.37 11.94 -5.70
C TYR A 178 -0.43 13.24 -5.78
N THR A 179 -1.66 13.17 -6.32
CA THR A 179 -2.57 14.30 -6.46
C THR A 179 -3.01 14.79 -5.10
N GLY A 180 -2.84 16.10 -4.86
CA GLY A 180 -3.16 16.70 -3.55
C GLY A 180 -2.10 16.45 -2.49
N PHE A 181 -0.87 16.06 -2.86
CA PHE A 181 0.26 15.99 -1.93
C PHE A 181 0.44 17.30 -1.17
N VAL A 182 0.11 17.29 0.13
CA VAL A 182 0.25 18.45 1.01
C VAL A 182 1.60 18.37 1.72
N ASN A 183 2.48 19.32 1.44
CA ASN A 183 3.73 19.50 2.15
C ASN A 183 3.75 20.86 2.86
N PRO A 184 3.04 21.00 3.99
CA PRO A 184 2.74 22.31 4.58
C PRO A 184 3.98 23.00 5.16
N THR A 185 5.04 22.24 5.45
CA THR A 185 6.30 22.76 5.98
C THR A 185 7.35 22.99 4.89
N GLY A 186 7.06 22.59 3.64
CA GLY A 186 8.03 22.63 2.53
C GLY A 186 9.25 21.75 2.75
N LYS A 187 9.18 20.76 3.65
CA LYS A 187 10.30 19.86 3.98
C LYS A 187 10.42 18.75 2.96
N ASP A 188 11.64 18.46 2.55
CA ASP A 188 11.95 17.34 1.68
C ASP A 188 12.04 16.03 2.48
N CYS A 189 12.55 14.98 1.84
CA CYS A 189 13.04 13.78 2.51
C CYS A 189 14.09 14.13 3.57
N GLN A 190 14.08 13.38 4.67
CA GLN A 190 15.09 13.48 5.72
C GLN A 190 16.48 13.19 5.15
N THR A 191 17.53 13.75 5.76
CA THR A 191 18.91 13.57 5.29
C THR A 191 19.31 12.10 5.24
N THR A 192 18.85 11.27 6.18
CA THR A 192 19.06 9.82 6.20
C THR A 192 18.23 9.05 5.17
N HIS A 193 17.20 9.68 4.60
CA HIS A 193 16.26 9.14 3.61
C HIS A 193 16.40 9.84 2.25
N LYS A 194 17.55 10.47 1.98
CA LYS A 194 17.86 11.17 0.72
C LYS A 194 19.32 10.93 0.34
N SER A 195 19.66 9.67 0.11
CA SER A 195 21.03 9.26 -0.17
C SER A 195 21.38 9.40 -1.64
N SER A 196 22.67 9.62 -1.89
CA SER A 196 23.26 9.49 -3.21
C SER A 196 24.64 8.84 -3.11
N ALA A 197 25.05 8.17 -4.18
CA ALA A 197 26.36 7.57 -4.32
C ALA A 197 26.80 7.56 -5.78
N SER A 198 28.12 7.59 -6.00
CA SER A 198 28.72 7.48 -7.33
C SER A 198 29.93 6.55 -7.26
N GLY A 199 29.88 5.44 -7.98
CA GLY A 199 30.90 4.39 -7.93
C GLY A 199 30.87 3.54 -6.66
N SER A 200 29.87 3.70 -5.80
CA SER A 200 29.58 2.86 -4.63
C SER A 200 28.07 2.79 -4.41
N LEU A 201 27.63 1.95 -3.47
CA LEU A 201 26.23 1.89 -3.06
C LEU A 201 25.86 3.04 -2.10
N PRO A 202 24.64 3.60 -2.21
CA PRO A 202 24.08 4.47 -1.18
C PRO A 202 23.97 3.75 0.16
N THR A 203 24.14 4.49 1.27
CA THR A 203 24.18 3.90 2.64
C THR A 203 23.08 4.40 3.57
N GLY A 204 22.19 5.29 3.12
CA GLY A 204 21.08 5.74 3.96
C GLY A 204 19.89 4.79 3.98
N SER A 205 18.92 5.16 4.81
CA SER A 205 17.73 4.41 5.14
C SER A 205 16.66 4.40 4.04
N ASP A 206 16.93 5.03 2.91
CA ASP A 206 16.08 5.05 1.71
C ASP A 206 16.33 3.86 0.76
N PHE A 207 17.35 3.03 1.04
CA PHE A 207 17.64 1.78 0.35
C PHE A 207 17.51 0.62 1.34
N VAL A 208 16.32 0.02 1.40
CA VAL A 208 15.93 -0.90 2.49
C VAL A 208 16.06 -2.35 2.06
N LYS A 209 16.86 -3.12 2.80
CA LYS A 209 16.87 -4.58 2.70
C LYS A 209 15.73 -5.18 3.51
N GLN A 210 14.85 -5.95 2.87
CA GLN A 210 13.73 -6.65 3.51
C GLN A 210 13.66 -8.12 3.06
N PRO A 211 14.27 -9.06 3.80
CA PRO A 211 14.33 -10.47 3.41
C PRO A 211 12.96 -11.18 3.32
N GLU A 212 12.01 -10.77 4.16
CA GLU A 212 10.69 -11.42 4.28
C GLU A 212 9.63 -10.79 3.36
N MET A 213 10.03 -10.05 2.32
CA MET A 213 9.06 -9.46 1.39
C MET A 213 8.41 -10.52 0.49
N SER A 214 7.12 -10.32 0.22
CA SER A 214 6.31 -11.08 -0.74
C SER A 214 5.55 -10.08 -1.61
N LEU A 215 6.13 -9.72 -2.77
CA LEU A 215 5.62 -8.61 -3.57
C LEU A 215 4.27 -8.91 -4.19
N PHE A 216 4.07 -10.13 -4.68
CA PHE A 216 2.80 -10.56 -5.25
C PHE A 216 1.67 -10.44 -4.22
N GLU A 217 1.90 -10.96 -3.00
CA GLU A 217 0.91 -10.87 -1.92
C GLU A 217 0.70 -9.42 -1.46
N GLU A 218 1.76 -8.63 -1.33
CA GLU A 218 1.64 -7.23 -0.94
C GLU A 218 0.86 -6.39 -1.97
N PHE A 219 1.00 -6.67 -3.27
CA PHE A 219 0.31 -5.93 -4.33
C PHE A 219 -1.13 -6.39 -4.55
N PHE A 220 -1.37 -7.71 -4.62
CA PHE A 220 -2.67 -8.29 -4.94
C PHE A 220 -3.50 -8.70 -3.72
N ASP A 221 -2.93 -8.66 -2.51
CA ASP A 221 -3.53 -9.17 -1.27
C ASP A 221 -3.94 -10.66 -1.37
N VAL A 222 -3.18 -11.41 -2.19
CA VAL A 222 -3.37 -12.84 -2.45
C VAL A 222 -2.01 -13.50 -2.50
N SER A 223 -1.83 -14.58 -1.75
CA SER A 223 -0.59 -15.37 -1.77
C SER A 223 -0.19 -15.79 -3.19
N GLU A 224 1.12 -15.79 -3.47
CA GLU A 224 1.71 -16.23 -4.75
C GLU A 224 1.28 -17.66 -5.15
N GLU A 225 0.97 -18.53 -4.19
CA GLU A 225 0.44 -19.88 -4.43
C GLU A 225 -0.94 -19.87 -5.09
N GLN A 226 -1.65 -18.75 -5.01
CA GLN A 226 -2.98 -18.56 -5.54
C GLN A 226 -3.02 -17.54 -6.68
N HIS A 227 -1.88 -17.26 -7.32
CA HIS A 227 -1.77 -16.30 -8.43
C HIS A 227 -2.78 -16.57 -9.56
N GLU A 228 -3.12 -17.83 -9.82
CA GLU A 228 -4.16 -18.22 -10.79
C GLU A 228 -5.52 -17.56 -10.52
N LYS A 229 -5.87 -17.25 -9.26
CA LYS A 229 -7.11 -16.50 -8.94
C LYS A 229 -7.08 -15.07 -9.48
N ILE A 230 -5.91 -14.44 -9.46
CA ILE A 230 -5.70 -13.08 -9.97
C ILE A 230 -5.65 -13.12 -11.49
N LYS A 231 -4.87 -14.04 -12.08
CA LYS A 231 -4.76 -14.24 -13.53
C LYS A 231 -6.10 -14.49 -14.22
N ASN A 232 -6.97 -15.29 -13.60
CA ASN A 232 -8.30 -15.63 -14.14
C ASN A 232 -9.37 -14.56 -13.87
N ASN A 233 -9.00 -13.42 -13.28
CA ASN A 233 -9.92 -12.29 -13.13
C ASN A 233 -10.28 -11.73 -14.52
N PRO A 234 -11.58 -11.52 -14.84
CA PRO A 234 -12.03 -11.07 -16.16
C PRO A 234 -11.54 -9.66 -16.55
N LYS A 235 -10.96 -8.90 -15.62
CA LYS A 235 -10.30 -7.63 -15.93
C LYS A 235 -8.94 -7.81 -16.60
N PHE A 236 -8.28 -8.94 -16.42
CA PHE A 236 -7.01 -9.22 -17.11
C PHE A 236 -7.26 -9.68 -18.53
N THR A 237 -6.53 -9.08 -19.45
CA THR A 237 -6.35 -9.61 -20.80
C THR A 237 -5.07 -10.44 -20.80
N GLN A 238 -5.20 -11.73 -21.12
CA GLN A 238 -4.06 -12.64 -21.16
C GLN A 238 -3.41 -12.64 -22.54
N ILE A 239 -2.09 -12.48 -22.59
CA ILE A 239 -1.26 -12.62 -23.79
C ILE A 239 -0.41 -13.86 -23.59
N LEU A 240 -0.69 -14.91 -24.35
CA LEU A 240 -0.10 -16.23 -24.14
C LEU A 240 0.99 -16.49 -25.18
N ALA A 241 2.16 -16.94 -24.72
CA ALA A 241 3.16 -17.48 -25.61
C ALA A 241 2.66 -18.79 -26.26
N PRO A 242 2.97 -19.05 -27.54
CA PRO A 242 2.69 -20.34 -28.17
C PRO A 242 3.40 -21.48 -27.42
N GLU A 243 2.76 -22.64 -27.36
CA GLU A 243 3.33 -23.83 -26.72
C GLU A 243 4.68 -24.18 -27.34
N ASN A 244 5.71 -24.29 -26.49
CA ASN A 244 7.04 -24.70 -26.92
C ASN A 244 7.22 -26.20 -26.70
N THR A 245 7.48 -26.95 -27.78
CA THR A 245 7.66 -28.41 -27.74
C THR A 245 9.10 -28.84 -27.47
N ASN A 246 10.05 -27.90 -27.42
CA ASN A 246 11.50 -28.19 -27.42
C ASN A 246 12.23 -27.88 -26.10
N GLY A 247 11.50 -27.67 -25.00
CA GLY A 247 12.11 -27.36 -23.69
C GLY A 247 12.78 -25.98 -23.62
N GLN A 248 12.55 -25.12 -24.61
CA GLN A 248 12.87 -23.70 -24.55
C GLN A 248 11.72 -22.95 -23.85
N PRO A 249 11.98 -21.79 -23.21
CA PRO A 249 10.93 -20.98 -22.64
C PRO A 249 9.92 -20.58 -23.72
N SER A 250 8.64 -20.61 -23.37
CA SER A 250 7.60 -20.07 -24.25
C SER A 250 7.80 -18.56 -24.35
N ILE A 251 7.92 -18.03 -25.57
CA ILE A 251 8.17 -16.61 -25.83
C ILE A 251 6.99 -16.06 -26.63
N VAL A 252 6.45 -14.92 -26.20
CA VAL A 252 5.42 -14.19 -26.95
C VAL A 252 6.05 -13.52 -28.17
N PRO A 253 5.70 -13.94 -29.40
CA PRO A 253 6.19 -13.29 -30.62
C PRO A 253 5.70 -11.85 -30.67
N ASP A 254 6.59 -10.92 -31.04
CA ASP A 254 6.27 -9.49 -31.14
C ASP A 254 5.56 -8.93 -29.90
N CYS A 255 5.93 -9.38 -28.69
CA CYS A 255 5.23 -9.05 -27.44
C CYS A 255 4.90 -7.55 -27.29
N GLY A 256 5.84 -6.66 -27.62
CA GLY A 256 5.60 -5.22 -27.56
C GLY A 256 4.50 -4.70 -28.50
N LYS A 257 4.30 -5.36 -29.65
CA LYS A 257 3.19 -5.07 -30.56
C LYS A 257 1.87 -5.50 -29.94
N GLU A 258 1.80 -6.71 -29.42
CA GLU A 258 0.60 -7.25 -28.76
C GLU A 258 0.19 -6.37 -27.57
N ILE A 259 1.14 -5.96 -26.73
CA ILE A 259 0.90 -5.03 -25.61
C ILE A 259 0.28 -3.72 -26.12
N LEU A 260 0.85 -3.12 -27.18
CA LEU A 260 0.34 -1.89 -27.76
C LEU A 260 -1.10 -2.05 -28.26
N GLU A 261 -1.36 -3.12 -29.03
CA GLU A 261 -2.70 -3.41 -29.57
C GLU A 261 -3.74 -3.56 -28.45
N GLN A 262 -3.40 -4.25 -27.35
CA GLN A 262 -4.31 -4.38 -26.21
C GLN A 262 -4.59 -3.04 -25.51
N ILE A 263 -3.57 -2.21 -25.31
CA ILE A 263 -3.74 -0.87 -24.72
C ILE A 263 -4.64 0.00 -25.61
N GLU A 264 -4.43 -0.01 -26.92
CA GLU A 264 -5.25 0.75 -27.89
C GLU A 264 -6.71 0.26 -27.92
N ASN A 265 -6.92 -1.04 -27.68
CA ASN A 265 -8.24 -1.66 -27.50
C ASN A 265 -8.85 -1.44 -26.11
N LYS A 266 -8.25 -0.57 -25.28
CA LYS A 266 -8.70 -0.22 -23.91
C LYS A 266 -8.59 -1.37 -22.90
N HIS A 267 -7.72 -2.33 -23.16
CA HIS A 267 -7.31 -3.33 -22.19
C HIS A 267 -6.06 -2.83 -21.46
N TYR A 268 -6.22 -2.43 -20.20
CA TYR A 268 -5.15 -1.79 -19.42
C TYR A 268 -4.49 -2.73 -18.40
N TYR A 269 -5.00 -3.93 -18.21
CA TYR A 269 -4.44 -4.91 -17.28
C TYR A 269 -4.04 -6.15 -18.07
N LEU A 270 -2.74 -6.29 -18.31
CA LEU A 270 -2.20 -7.31 -19.20
C LEU A 270 -1.46 -8.34 -18.36
N TRP A 271 -1.80 -9.61 -18.57
CA TRP A 271 -1.10 -10.75 -18.00
C TRP A 271 -0.41 -11.50 -19.14
N ILE A 272 0.91 -11.43 -19.19
CA ILE A 272 1.73 -12.01 -20.24
C ILE A 272 2.35 -13.29 -19.70
N GLU A 273 2.02 -14.42 -20.32
CA GLU A 273 2.54 -15.73 -19.93
C GLU A 273 3.71 -16.11 -20.85
N GLY A 274 4.90 -16.19 -20.27
CA GLY A 274 6.15 -16.47 -20.97
C GLY A 274 7.05 -15.26 -21.19
N GLY A 275 8.12 -15.46 -21.97
CA GLY A 275 9.10 -14.43 -22.27
C GLY A 275 8.54 -13.30 -23.13
N CYS A 276 8.90 -12.06 -22.81
CA CYS A 276 8.42 -10.87 -23.50
C CYS A 276 9.54 -9.84 -23.71
N GLU A 277 9.59 -9.20 -24.88
CA GLU A 277 10.47 -8.06 -25.14
C GLU A 277 9.68 -6.85 -25.62
N LEU A 278 9.87 -5.72 -24.93
CA LEU A 278 9.58 -4.39 -25.42
C LEU A 278 10.83 -3.85 -26.11
N ASN A 279 10.94 -4.05 -27.42
CA ASN A 279 12.06 -3.49 -28.19
C ASN A 279 11.98 -1.96 -28.26
N ALA A 280 13.03 -1.30 -28.77
CA ALA A 280 13.12 0.16 -28.78
C ALA A 280 11.91 0.87 -29.45
N ILE A 281 11.35 0.27 -30.51
CA ILE A 281 10.20 0.82 -31.24
C ILE A 281 8.94 0.74 -30.38
N TYR A 282 8.67 -0.43 -29.80
CA TYR A 282 7.44 -0.64 -29.03
C TYR A 282 7.51 -0.01 -27.64
N THR A 283 8.68 0.11 -27.02
CA THR A 283 8.85 0.88 -25.78
C THR A 283 8.34 2.32 -25.95
N GLN A 284 8.71 2.99 -27.04
CA GLN A 284 8.23 4.34 -27.33
C GLN A 284 6.71 4.37 -27.57
N LYS A 285 6.19 3.48 -28.41
CA LYS A 285 4.75 3.46 -28.75
C LYS A 285 3.88 3.12 -27.53
N VAL A 286 4.28 2.14 -26.73
CA VAL A 286 3.59 1.77 -25.48
C VAL A 286 3.65 2.91 -24.48
N SER A 287 4.78 3.62 -24.38
CA SER A 287 4.89 4.83 -23.56
C SER A 287 3.84 5.86 -24.00
N GLU A 288 3.81 6.23 -25.28
CA GLU A 288 2.85 7.20 -25.83
C GLU A 288 1.38 6.78 -25.64
N ALA A 289 1.08 5.49 -25.81
CA ALA A 289 -0.26 4.95 -25.60
C ALA A 289 -0.67 5.01 -24.12
N SER A 290 0.23 4.63 -23.21
CA SER A 290 -0.04 4.59 -21.77
C SER A 290 -0.40 5.96 -21.19
N GLN A 291 0.18 7.05 -21.72
CA GLN A 291 -0.11 8.42 -21.27
C GLN A 291 -1.57 8.83 -21.48
N LYS A 292 -2.29 8.19 -22.42
CA LYS A 292 -3.70 8.43 -22.73
C LYS A 292 -4.65 7.62 -21.82
N THR A 293 -4.11 6.86 -20.88
CA THR A 293 -4.87 5.97 -19.99
C THR A 293 -4.82 6.48 -18.54
N PRO A 294 -5.71 5.99 -17.66
CA PRO A 294 -5.56 6.17 -16.22
C PRO A 294 -4.29 5.51 -15.63
N GLY A 295 -3.76 4.48 -16.31
CA GLY A 295 -2.59 3.70 -15.92
C GLY A 295 -2.70 2.29 -16.48
N VAL A 296 -1.57 1.68 -16.86
CA VAL A 296 -1.52 0.31 -17.39
C VAL A 296 -0.77 -0.62 -16.43
N LEU A 297 -1.26 -1.83 -16.21
CA LEU A 297 -0.51 -2.91 -15.56
C LEU A 297 0.01 -3.85 -16.64
N ILE A 298 1.33 -3.97 -16.74
CA ILE A 298 1.98 -5.00 -17.56
C ILE A 298 2.60 -5.99 -16.59
N LEU A 299 1.99 -7.17 -16.48
CA LEU A 299 2.49 -8.26 -15.66
C LEU A 299 3.07 -9.36 -16.57
N VAL A 300 4.37 -9.64 -16.44
CA VAL A 300 5.03 -10.76 -17.12
C VAL A 300 5.22 -11.89 -16.12
N HIS A 301 4.70 -13.08 -16.47
CA HIS A 301 4.68 -14.26 -15.64
C HIS A 301 5.43 -15.42 -16.31
N GLU A 302 6.25 -16.14 -15.55
CA GLU A 302 6.94 -17.37 -15.98
C GLU A 302 7.81 -17.18 -17.23
N GLY A 303 8.68 -16.17 -17.23
CA GLY A 303 9.54 -15.87 -18.36
C GLY A 303 10.59 -14.80 -18.12
N ILE A 304 11.41 -14.57 -19.16
CA ILE A 304 12.31 -13.40 -19.22
C ILE A 304 11.57 -12.17 -19.72
N PHE A 305 11.93 -11.00 -19.20
CA PHE A 305 11.37 -9.72 -19.64
C PHE A 305 12.48 -8.72 -19.98
N SER A 306 12.46 -8.15 -21.18
CA SER A 306 13.31 -7.01 -21.53
C SER A 306 12.54 -5.75 -21.90
N VAL A 307 13.12 -4.61 -21.52
CA VAL A 307 12.72 -3.28 -21.99
C VAL A 307 13.91 -2.58 -22.62
N MET A 308 13.80 -2.28 -23.90
CA MET A 308 14.84 -1.67 -24.72
C MET A 308 14.41 -0.28 -25.16
N GLY A 309 15.32 0.68 -25.20
CA GLY A 309 15.07 2.02 -25.72
C GLY A 309 14.60 3.03 -24.68
N ASN A 310 13.86 4.04 -25.13
CA ASN A 310 13.54 5.22 -24.33
C ASN A 310 12.02 5.43 -24.24
N GLY A 311 11.54 5.87 -23.08
CA GLY A 311 10.13 6.16 -22.89
C GLY A 311 9.72 6.35 -21.43
N GLU A 312 8.45 6.68 -21.23
CA GLU A 312 7.83 6.77 -19.91
C GLU A 312 6.50 6.03 -19.94
N LEU A 313 6.44 4.91 -19.22
CA LEU A 313 5.22 4.15 -19.00
C LEU A 313 4.42 4.76 -17.86
N LYS A 314 3.22 5.26 -18.17
CA LYS A 314 2.22 5.57 -17.16
C LYS A 314 1.54 4.29 -16.71
N GLY A 315 2.07 3.65 -15.67
CA GLY A 315 1.61 2.34 -15.27
C GLY A 315 2.50 1.64 -14.25
N VAL A 316 2.19 0.37 -13.99
CA VAL A 316 2.97 -0.55 -13.16
C VAL A 316 3.62 -1.59 -14.09
N LEU A 317 4.92 -1.83 -13.93
CA LEU A 317 5.56 -3.05 -14.43
C LEU A 317 5.67 -4.05 -13.29
N PHE A 318 5.15 -5.25 -13.51
CA PHE A 318 5.22 -6.35 -12.56
C PHE A 318 5.86 -7.55 -13.26
N HIS A 319 6.97 -8.05 -12.75
CA HIS A 319 7.60 -9.26 -13.25
C HIS A 319 7.56 -10.31 -12.16
N PHE A 320 6.88 -11.42 -12.41
CA PHE A 320 6.63 -12.45 -11.41
C PHE A 320 7.07 -13.81 -11.96
N ASN A 321 8.01 -14.47 -11.29
CA ASN A 321 8.43 -15.82 -11.63
C ASN A 321 8.42 -16.66 -10.36
N LYS A 322 7.69 -17.76 -10.41
CA LYS A 322 7.61 -18.73 -9.32
C LYS A 322 8.46 -19.96 -9.62
N ASP A 323 8.22 -20.58 -10.77
CA ASP A 323 8.83 -21.87 -11.16
C ASP A 323 9.89 -21.70 -12.27
N TYR A 324 9.86 -20.56 -12.98
CA TYR A 324 10.78 -20.27 -14.06
C TYR A 324 12.25 -20.28 -13.60
N VAL A 325 13.14 -20.81 -14.44
CA VAL A 325 14.59 -20.76 -14.23
C VAL A 325 15.25 -20.07 -15.42
N PRO A 326 15.87 -18.88 -15.23
CA PRO A 326 16.53 -18.15 -16.31
C PRO A 326 17.81 -18.84 -16.78
N SER A 327 18.12 -18.64 -18.06
CA SER A 327 19.41 -18.99 -18.64
C SER A 327 19.80 -17.98 -19.71
N THR A 328 21.11 -17.77 -19.90
CA THR A 328 21.64 -16.92 -20.96
C THR A 328 21.14 -17.30 -22.36
N GLN A 329 20.85 -18.58 -22.64
CA GLN A 329 20.33 -18.99 -23.95
C GLN A 329 18.89 -18.51 -24.20
N HIS A 330 18.11 -18.26 -23.16
CA HIS A 330 16.72 -17.81 -23.29
C HIS A 330 16.62 -16.44 -23.94
N TRP A 331 17.68 -15.62 -23.80
CA TRP A 331 17.77 -14.30 -24.40
C TRP A 331 18.03 -14.35 -25.91
N ALA A 332 18.42 -15.49 -26.51
CA ALA A 332 19.00 -15.54 -27.86
C ALA A 332 18.16 -14.87 -28.98
N SER A 333 16.83 -14.88 -28.86
CA SER A 333 15.91 -14.26 -29.82
C SER A 333 15.59 -12.78 -29.54
N PHE A 334 16.07 -12.24 -28.42
CA PHE A 334 15.79 -10.87 -27.97
C PHE A 334 16.90 -9.91 -28.39
N GLU A 335 16.53 -8.68 -28.73
CA GLU A 335 17.47 -7.57 -28.96
C GLU A 335 18.35 -7.36 -27.72
N ALA A 336 17.78 -7.54 -26.52
CA ALA A 336 18.48 -7.50 -25.24
C ALA A 336 19.75 -8.36 -25.20
N ASN A 337 19.78 -9.49 -25.91
CA ASN A 337 20.93 -10.41 -25.91
C ASN A 337 22.23 -9.74 -26.38
N ALA A 338 22.13 -8.86 -27.37
CA ALA A 338 23.25 -8.12 -27.92
C ALA A 338 23.89 -7.16 -26.90
N TYR A 339 23.22 -6.89 -25.78
CA TYR A 339 23.67 -5.98 -24.73
C TYR A 339 23.93 -6.70 -23.40
N LEU A 340 23.07 -7.64 -23.01
CA LEU A 340 23.24 -8.40 -21.77
C LEU A 340 24.37 -9.42 -21.89
N ASN A 341 24.43 -10.15 -23.01
CA ASN A 341 25.35 -11.27 -23.23
C ASN A 341 26.48 -10.95 -24.22
N HIS A 342 26.76 -9.67 -24.48
CA HIS A 342 27.94 -9.30 -25.27
C HIS A 342 29.24 -9.68 -24.54
N ASN A 343 30.34 -9.83 -25.27
CA ASN A 343 31.64 -10.18 -24.71
C ASN A 343 32.65 -9.04 -24.92
N PRO A 344 33.30 -8.48 -23.87
CA PRO A 344 33.09 -8.76 -22.45
C PRO A 344 31.80 -8.13 -21.93
N SER A 345 31.00 -8.83 -21.11
CA SER A 345 29.71 -8.30 -20.68
C SER A 345 29.83 -7.10 -19.73
N VAL A 346 28.83 -6.24 -19.89
CA VAL A 346 28.39 -5.19 -19.00
C VAL A 346 28.32 -5.46 -17.51
N ILE A 347 27.75 -6.64 -17.31
CA ILE A 347 27.03 -7.06 -16.13
C ILE A 347 27.80 -8.25 -15.58
N PRO A 348 28.13 -8.26 -14.28
CA PRO A 348 28.87 -9.37 -13.69
C PRO A 348 28.14 -10.69 -13.89
N ASP A 349 28.91 -11.77 -14.09
CA ASP A 349 28.37 -13.11 -14.35
C ASP A 349 27.43 -13.60 -13.23
N SER A 350 27.66 -13.16 -11.98
CA SER A 350 26.81 -13.47 -10.82
C SER A 350 25.37 -12.98 -10.97
N PHE A 351 25.14 -11.90 -11.73
CA PHE A 351 23.79 -11.41 -12.04
C PHE A 351 23.36 -11.85 -13.43
N ARG A 352 24.24 -11.75 -14.43
CA ARG A 352 23.92 -12.02 -15.84
C ARG A 352 23.40 -13.43 -16.09
N THR A 353 23.98 -14.44 -15.44
CA THR A 353 23.65 -15.85 -15.72
C THR A 353 22.29 -16.26 -15.15
N ILE A 354 21.81 -15.55 -14.14
CA ILE A 354 20.50 -15.74 -13.50
C ILE A 354 19.54 -14.59 -13.83
N ALA A 355 19.87 -13.75 -14.82
CA ALA A 355 19.05 -12.61 -15.18
C ALA A 355 17.76 -13.06 -15.87
N SER A 356 16.63 -12.64 -15.32
CA SER A 356 15.30 -12.81 -15.89
C SER A 356 14.64 -11.49 -16.26
N TYR A 357 15.13 -10.37 -15.73
CA TYR A 357 14.75 -9.03 -16.17
C TYR A 357 15.98 -8.28 -16.69
N TYR A 358 15.83 -7.59 -17.83
CA TYR A 358 16.86 -6.71 -18.37
C TYR A 358 16.30 -5.41 -18.94
N GLN A 359 16.87 -4.27 -18.54
CA GLN A 359 16.48 -2.98 -19.08
C GLN A 359 17.68 -2.23 -19.65
N HIS A 360 17.55 -1.71 -20.88
CA HIS A 360 18.56 -0.90 -21.54
C HIS A 360 17.96 0.35 -22.20
N GLY A 361 18.53 1.52 -21.90
CA GLY A 361 18.16 2.80 -22.50
C GLY A 361 17.78 3.84 -21.45
N SER A 362 16.77 4.66 -21.71
CA SER A 362 16.24 5.67 -20.79
C SER A 362 14.73 5.47 -20.65
N PHE A 363 14.35 4.50 -19.84
CA PHE A 363 12.96 4.12 -19.63
C PHE A 363 12.52 4.31 -18.18
N THR A 364 11.37 4.95 -18.02
CA THR A 364 10.77 5.38 -16.76
C THR A 364 9.41 4.72 -16.56
N VAL A 365 9.05 4.42 -15.31
CA VAL A 365 7.72 3.94 -14.93
C VAL A 365 7.18 4.85 -13.83
N THR A 366 5.91 5.26 -13.92
CA THR A 366 5.33 6.15 -12.91
C THR A 366 4.68 5.42 -11.73
N GLY A 367 4.20 4.20 -11.92
CA GLY A 367 3.43 3.44 -10.93
C GLY A 367 4.18 2.27 -10.29
N GLY A 368 5.51 2.30 -10.17
CA GLY A 368 6.24 1.18 -9.56
C GLY A 368 6.84 0.21 -10.57
N GLN A 369 8.01 -0.32 -10.22
CA GLN A 369 8.56 -1.54 -10.80
C GLN A 369 8.64 -2.59 -9.69
N PHE A 370 7.87 -3.67 -9.85
CA PHE A 370 7.82 -4.79 -8.92
C PHE A 370 8.46 -6.01 -9.58
N LEU A 371 9.59 -6.44 -9.04
CA LEU A 371 10.41 -7.52 -9.60
C LEU A 371 10.39 -8.70 -8.63
N ASP A 372 9.39 -9.55 -8.76
CA ASP A 372 9.13 -10.68 -7.89
C ASP A 372 9.65 -11.99 -8.50
N SER A 373 10.97 -12.14 -8.52
CA SER A 373 11.62 -13.36 -9.03
C SER A 373 12.76 -13.77 -8.10
N ALA A 374 12.39 -14.32 -6.94
CA ALA A 374 13.34 -14.70 -5.91
C ALA A 374 14.40 -15.71 -6.45
N GLY A 375 15.68 -15.46 -6.14
CA GLY A 375 16.80 -16.28 -6.63
C GLY A 375 17.21 -15.99 -8.08
N GLN A 376 16.60 -15.00 -8.73
CA GLN A 376 16.95 -14.51 -10.06
C GLN A 376 17.47 -13.07 -9.98
N ALA A 377 17.99 -12.54 -11.08
CA ALA A 377 18.49 -11.18 -11.15
C ALA A 377 17.68 -10.27 -12.08
N ALA A 378 17.60 -9.00 -11.70
CA ALA A 378 17.15 -7.90 -12.51
C ALA A 378 18.33 -6.97 -12.81
N ALA A 379 18.72 -6.93 -14.08
CA ALA A 379 19.87 -6.16 -14.54
C ALA A 379 19.43 -4.90 -15.28
N PHE A 380 19.94 -3.75 -14.84
CA PHE A 380 19.68 -2.46 -15.46
C PHE A 380 20.97 -1.94 -16.09
N ASN A 381 20.93 -1.57 -17.35
CA ASN A 381 22.01 -0.89 -18.05
C ASN A 381 21.45 0.36 -18.70
N ASN A 382 21.12 1.36 -17.88
CA ASN A 382 20.25 2.46 -18.29
C ASN A 382 20.63 3.79 -17.64
N SER A 383 20.07 4.86 -18.19
CA SER A 383 19.91 6.13 -17.49
C SER A 383 18.47 6.17 -16.98
N LEU A 384 18.24 5.77 -15.74
CA LEU A 384 16.90 5.64 -15.18
C LEU A 384 16.50 6.93 -14.47
N VAL A 385 15.31 7.44 -14.78
CA VAL A 385 14.61 8.36 -13.89
C VAL A 385 13.38 7.63 -13.43
N PHE A 386 13.22 7.40 -12.13
CA PHE A 386 12.00 6.84 -11.59
C PHE A 386 11.10 7.96 -11.09
N ASN A 387 9.84 7.99 -11.51
CA ASN A 387 8.88 9.04 -11.11
C ASN A 387 7.76 8.42 -10.28
N PHE A 388 7.98 8.18 -8.99
CA PHE A 388 6.92 7.59 -8.16
C PHE A 388 5.64 8.45 -8.19
N ASN A 389 4.53 7.82 -8.57
CA ASN A 389 3.21 8.38 -8.54
C ASN A 389 2.22 7.35 -7.96
N LYS A 390 1.86 7.56 -6.70
CA LYS A 390 0.98 6.66 -5.95
C LYS A 390 -0.41 6.55 -6.58
N ASP A 391 -0.93 7.59 -7.20
CA ASP A 391 -2.28 7.57 -7.80
C ASP A 391 -2.39 6.49 -8.88
N VAL A 392 -1.32 6.27 -9.64
CA VAL A 392 -1.27 5.24 -10.68
C VAL A 392 -1.31 3.84 -10.04
N ILE A 393 -0.57 3.66 -8.95
CA ILE A 393 -0.51 2.38 -8.21
C ILE A 393 -1.86 2.07 -7.59
N ASP A 394 -2.43 3.01 -6.84
CA ASP A 394 -3.71 2.82 -6.15
C ASP A 394 -4.86 2.62 -7.15
N HIS A 395 -4.84 3.33 -8.28
CA HIS A 395 -5.81 3.11 -9.35
C HIS A 395 -5.77 1.68 -9.89
N ILE A 396 -4.57 1.13 -10.12
CA ILE A 396 -4.41 -0.25 -10.60
C ILE A 396 -4.77 -1.24 -9.50
N ALA A 397 -4.21 -1.10 -8.30
CA ALA A 397 -4.40 -2.04 -7.20
C ALA A 397 -5.86 -2.14 -6.75
N SER A 398 -6.61 -1.03 -6.70
CA SER A 398 -8.04 -1.00 -6.34
C SER A 398 -8.94 -1.81 -7.28
N ASN A 399 -8.44 -2.20 -8.46
CA ASN A 399 -9.17 -3.08 -9.36
C ASN A 399 -9.13 -4.55 -8.96
N PHE A 400 -8.18 -4.95 -8.12
CA PHE A 400 -7.90 -6.33 -7.73
C PHE A 400 -8.03 -6.55 -6.22
N VAL A 401 -7.71 -5.52 -5.43
CA VAL A 401 -7.82 -5.54 -3.97
C VAL A 401 -9.17 -4.96 -3.56
N LYS A 402 -9.89 -5.70 -2.71
CA LYS A 402 -11.14 -5.20 -2.13
C LYS A 402 -10.81 -4.21 -1.00
N PRO A 403 -11.46 -3.04 -0.95
CA PRO A 403 -11.28 -2.15 0.18
C PRO A 403 -11.58 -2.88 1.49
N ARG A 404 -10.81 -2.61 2.53
CA ARG A 404 -10.96 -3.22 3.86
C ARG A 404 -10.64 -2.23 4.97
N TRP A 405 -11.22 -2.43 6.15
CA TRP A 405 -10.77 -1.73 7.35
C TRP A 405 -9.31 -2.13 7.66
N LYS A 406 -8.47 -1.14 7.97
CA LYS A 406 -7.13 -1.38 8.50
C LYS A 406 -7.26 -1.97 9.90
N GLU A 407 -6.68 -3.14 10.09
CA GLU A 407 -6.68 -3.78 11.41
C GLU A 407 -5.99 -2.89 12.45
N GLY A 408 -6.58 -2.80 13.64
CA GLY A 408 -6.10 -1.96 14.73
C GLY A 408 -6.40 -0.47 14.61
N SER A 409 -6.98 0.02 13.51
CA SER A 409 -7.23 1.47 13.33
C SER A 409 -8.22 2.05 14.34
N TRP A 410 -9.03 1.20 14.98
CA TRP A 410 -9.98 1.59 16.03
C TRP A 410 -9.29 2.06 17.33
N ASN A 411 -7.99 1.78 17.50
CA ASN A 411 -7.20 2.20 18.67
C ASN A 411 -6.39 3.48 18.44
N ALA A 412 -6.41 4.05 17.23
CA ALA A 412 -5.67 5.26 16.90
C ALA A 412 -6.46 6.51 17.32
N GLN A 413 -6.52 6.77 18.63
CA GLN A 413 -7.00 8.04 19.20
C GLN A 413 -5.87 8.81 19.87
#